data_AF-A0A1J5R9F2-F1
#
_entry.id   AF-A0A1J5R9F2-F1
#
_cell.length_a   1.000
_cell.length_b   1.000
_cell.length_c   1.000
_cell.angle_alpha   90.00
_cell.angle_beta   90.00
_cell.angle_gamma   90.00
#
_symmetry.space_group_name_H-M   'P 1'
#
loop_
_entity.id
_entity.type
_entity.pdbx_description
1 polymer ?
#
loop_
_entity_poly.entity_id
_entity_poly.type
_entity_poly.pdbx_seq_one_letter_code
_entity_poly.pdbx_strand_id
1 'polypeptide(L)'
;MKRSISVASLALATALLSACGGGGGGSALPASSLAGNAIDGPVNGATVAAYSISNGAKGVLLANATTDAAGHFTLDLGSYAGAVMLQVSGGSYLDDATGATTPMASGTVMTAVVQSIGAGGALEGIQITPVTSMAQVYAQGMSGGMTDANIATANAALGNYFGITGSSDLLHTVPIDPRDGGSGIGVPQASVNYGMVMAAMSQYANAQGLTNPSAVITAYMNDAGDGVMNGLNSGAQVMMGGGGMAAMSAFAGTSGLASAMSSFVSSAQNQSGVTAAQMQDLMSNLTSSNGAL
;
A
#
# COMPACT_ATOMS: atom_id res chain seq x y z
N MET A 1 -27.88 -85.62 -45.46
CA MET A 1 -28.36 -84.48 -46.29
C MET A 1 -28.70 -83.33 -45.36
N LYS A 2 -28.13 -82.12 -45.60
CA LYS A 2 -28.69 -80.78 -45.30
C LYS A 2 -29.09 -80.52 -43.82
N ARG A 3 -28.80 -79.42 -43.14
CA ARG A 3 -28.32 -78.07 -43.45
C ARG A 3 -28.08 -77.38 -42.10
N SER A 4 -27.13 -76.46 -42.09
CA SER A 4 -26.73 -75.52 -41.05
C SER A 4 -27.82 -74.50 -40.65
N ILE A 5 -27.69 -73.87 -39.47
CA ILE A 5 -27.47 -72.42 -39.24
C ILE A 5 -27.64 -72.04 -37.75
N SER A 6 -26.73 -71.18 -37.29
CA SER A 6 -26.42 -70.66 -35.96
C SER A 6 -27.47 -69.74 -35.30
N VAL A 7 -27.27 -69.34 -34.03
CA VAL A 7 -26.88 -67.96 -33.61
C VAL A 7 -27.06 -67.71 -32.08
N ALA A 8 -26.05 -67.00 -31.54
CA ALA A 8 -25.98 -66.09 -30.37
C ALA A 8 -26.09 -66.61 -28.93
N SER A 9 -24.92 -66.65 -28.26
CA SER A 9 -24.75 -66.71 -26.81
C SER A 9 -24.74 -65.30 -26.21
N LEU A 10 -25.65 -65.03 -25.27
CA LEU A 10 -25.73 -63.81 -24.46
C LEU A 10 -25.01 -64.07 -23.12
N ALA A 11 -23.84 -63.45 -22.91
CA ALA A 11 -23.08 -63.57 -21.66
C ALA A 11 -23.53 -62.49 -20.66
N LEU A 12 -24.12 -62.94 -19.55
CA LEU A 12 -24.55 -62.12 -18.42
C LEU A 12 -23.42 -62.11 -17.37
N ALA A 13 -22.76 -60.97 -17.19
CA ALA A 13 -21.71 -60.79 -16.19
C ALA A 13 -22.26 -59.99 -14.99
N THR A 14 -22.45 -60.67 -13.87
CA THR A 14 -22.76 -60.11 -12.56
C THR A 14 -21.53 -59.43 -11.95
N ALA A 15 -21.60 -58.11 -11.77
CA ALA A 15 -20.62 -57.34 -11.01
C ALA A 15 -21.11 -57.13 -9.56
N LEU A 16 -20.28 -57.54 -8.61
CA LEU A 16 -20.45 -57.31 -7.18
C LEU A 16 -20.11 -55.84 -6.87
N LEU A 17 -21.07 -55.05 -6.37
CA LEU A 17 -20.81 -53.71 -5.85
C LEU A 17 -20.24 -53.82 -4.43
N SER A 18 -18.97 -53.47 -4.27
CA SER A 18 -18.38 -53.11 -2.98
C SER A 18 -18.73 -51.65 -2.69
N ALA A 19 -19.65 -51.44 -1.74
CA ALA A 19 -19.96 -50.13 -1.19
C ALA A 19 -19.12 -49.91 0.07
N CYS A 20 -17.96 -49.27 -0.08
CA CYS A 20 -17.25 -48.61 1.01
C CYS A 20 -16.35 -47.53 0.43
N GLY A 21 -16.67 -46.26 0.71
CA GLY A 21 -15.91 -45.13 0.20
C GLY A 21 -16.70 -43.83 0.23
N GLY A 22 -17.19 -43.45 1.42
CA GLY A 22 -17.68 -42.09 1.65
C GLY A 22 -16.51 -41.12 1.65
N GLY A 23 -16.11 -40.67 0.46
CA GLY A 23 -15.16 -39.58 0.27
C GLY A 23 -15.87 -38.27 0.60
N GLY A 24 -15.67 -37.79 1.83
CA GLY A 24 -16.07 -36.45 2.23
C GLY A 24 -15.36 -35.43 1.35
N GLY A 25 -16.03 -34.98 0.29
CA GLY A 25 -15.68 -33.78 -0.45
C GLY A 25 -15.92 -32.59 0.47
N GLY A 26 -14.98 -32.36 1.40
CA GLY A 26 -14.86 -31.06 2.03
C GLY A 26 -14.58 -30.08 0.90
N SER A 27 -15.58 -29.30 0.52
CA SER A 27 -15.37 -28.16 -0.34
C SER A 27 -14.26 -27.34 0.29
N ALA A 28 -13.08 -27.31 -0.36
CA ALA A 28 -12.03 -26.40 0.06
C ALA A 28 -12.68 -25.01 0.09
N LEU A 29 -12.70 -24.39 1.26
CA LEU A 29 -13.18 -23.01 1.36
C LEU A 29 -12.38 -22.19 0.36
N PRO A 30 -13.02 -21.32 -0.42
CA PRO A 30 -12.29 -20.53 -1.39
C PRO A 30 -11.24 -19.71 -0.65
N ALA A 31 -10.00 -19.74 -1.14
CA ALA A 31 -8.87 -19.05 -0.51
C ALA A 31 -8.93 -17.55 -0.84
N SER A 32 -8.80 -16.73 0.18
CA SER A 32 -8.67 -15.28 0.08
C SER A 32 -7.23 -14.91 -0.22
N SER A 33 -6.99 -13.96 -1.11
CA SER A 33 -5.63 -13.51 -1.45
C SER A 33 -5.53 -11.99 -1.57
N LEU A 34 -4.36 -11.46 -1.25
CA LEU A 34 -4.00 -10.06 -1.46
C LEU A 34 -2.73 -9.98 -2.29
N ALA A 35 -2.73 -9.16 -3.33
CA ALA A 35 -1.55 -8.88 -4.14
C ALA A 35 -1.40 -7.38 -4.41
N GLY A 36 -0.17 -6.94 -4.58
CA GLY A 36 0.11 -5.52 -4.72
C GLY A 36 1.59 -5.19 -4.79
N ASN A 37 1.91 -3.93 -4.52
CA ASN A 37 3.24 -3.37 -4.57
C ASN A 37 3.58 -2.65 -3.26
N ALA A 38 4.84 -2.74 -2.82
CA ALA A 38 5.41 -1.83 -1.83
C ALA A 38 6.23 -0.75 -2.54
N ILE A 39 5.86 0.53 -2.38
CA ILE A 39 6.41 1.65 -3.15
C ILE A 39 6.82 2.81 -2.23
N ASP A 40 8.12 3.09 -2.20
CA ASP A 40 8.78 4.37 -1.84
C ASP A 40 9.82 4.68 -2.95
N GLY A 41 9.49 4.26 -4.18
CA GLY A 41 10.37 3.52 -5.08
C GLY A 41 10.16 1.99 -4.88
N PRO A 42 10.17 1.14 -5.92
CA PRO A 42 9.95 -0.31 -5.74
C PRO A 42 10.82 -0.89 -4.62
N VAL A 43 10.19 -1.34 -3.53
CA VAL A 43 10.94 -1.82 -2.36
C VAL A 43 11.27 -3.29 -2.57
N ASN A 44 12.54 -3.59 -2.85
CA ASN A 44 13.02 -4.94 -3.12
C ASN A 44 13.40 -5.68 -1.83
N GLY A 45 12.98 -6.94 -1.72
CA GLY A 45 13.40 -7.84 -0.63
C GLY A 45 12.84 -7.48 0.74
N ALA A 46 11.76 -6.71 0.81
CA ALA A 46 11.07 -6.38 2.05
C ALA A 46 10.11 -7.50 2.46
N THR A 47 9.89 -7.65 3.76
CA THR A 47 8.84 -8.54 4.27
C THR A 47 7.52 -7.80 4.29
N VAL A 48 6.51 -8.33 3.61
CA VAL A 48 5.12 -7.90 3.70
C VAL A 48 4.38 -8.86 4.62
N ALA A 49 3.74 -8.35 5.66
CA ALA A 49 2.95 -9.11 6.62
C ALA A 49 1.50 -8.62 6.62
N ALA A 50 0.55 -9.54 6.51
CA ALA A 50 -0.88 -9.28 6.68
C ALA A 50 -1.30 -9.64 8.10
N TYR A 51 -1.94 -8.69 8.78
CA TYR A 51 -2.54 -8.88 10.09
C TYR A 51 -4.04 -8.72 10.01
N SER A 52 -4.76 -9.56 10.74
CA SER A 52 -6.19 -9.32 11.01
C SER A 52 -6.37 -7.99 11.74
N ILE A 53 -7.58 -7.43 11.67
CA ILE A 53 -7.98 -6.30 12.50
C ILE A 53 -9.06 -6.78 13.47
N SER A 54 -8.84 -6.59 14.76
CA SER A 54 -9.76 -6.99 15.83
C SER A 54 -10.02 -5.81 16.75
N ASN A 55 -11.30 -5.46 16.94
CA ASN A 55 -11.73 -4.31 17.73
C ASN A 55 -11.01 -3.00 17.34
N GLY A 56 -10.84 -2.79 16.03
CA GLY A 56 -10.17 -1.59 15.49
C GLY A 56 -8.65 -1.55 15.67
N ALA A 57 -8.03 -2.61 16.17
CA ALA A 57 -6.60 -2.69 16.39
C ALA A 57 -5.95 -3.82 15.59
N LYS A 58 -4.64 -3.72 15.37
CA LYS A 58 -3.85 -4.80 14.75
C LYS A 58 -3.99 -6.10 15.57
N GLY A 59 -4.41 -7.16 14.89
CA GLY A 59 -4.63 -8.50 15.45
C GLY A 59 -3.50 -9.47 15.12
N VAL A 60 -3.86 -10.74 14.93
CA VAL A 60 -2.90 -11.83 14.64
C VAL A 60 -2.36 -11.75 13.21
N LEU A 61 -1.12 -12.22 13.03
CA LEU A 61 -0.51 -12.43 11.72
C LEU A 61 -1.30 -13.52 10.97
N LEU A 62 -1.65 -13.24 9.72
CA LEU A 62 -2.38 -14.13 8.82
C LEU A 62 -1.42 -14.80 7.83
N ALA A 63 -0.57 -14.00 7.19
CA ALA A 63 0.36 -14.42 6.17
C ALA A 63 1.54 -13.44 6.05
N ASN A 64 2.62 -13.89 5.41
CA ASN A 64 3.70 -13.01 4.99
C ASN A 64 4.30 -13.46 3.65
N ALA A 65 4.95 -12.54 2.97
CA ALA A 65 5.67 -12.73 1.71
C ALA A 65 6.88 -11.79 1.65
N THR A 66 7.74 -12.01 0.67
CA THR A 66 8.87 -11.11 0.37
C THR A 66 8.60 -10.41 -0.95
N THR A 67 8.85 -9.10 -1.02
CA THR A 67 8.72 -8.35 -2.26
C THR A 67 9.82 -8.72 -3.26
N ASP A 68 9.47 -8.74 -4.54
CA ASP A 68 10.45 -8.87 -5.63
C ASP A 68 11.12 -7.53 -5.98
N ALA A 69 11.95 -7.53 -7.03
CA ALA A 69 12.70 -6.34 -7.47
C ALA A 69 11.80 -5.18 -7.97
N ALA A 70 10.57 -5.47 -8.37
CA ALA A 70 9.57 -4.49 -8.75
C ALA A 70 8.63 -4.13 -7.57
N GLY A 71 8.94 -4.62 -6.36
CA GLY A 71 8.16 -4.37 -5.16
C GLY A 71 6.89 -5.22 -5.07
N HIS A 72 6.68 -6.18 -5.98
CA HIS A 72 5.47 -6.99 -6.01
C HIS A 72 5.43 -7.99 -4.86
N PHE A 73 4.25 -8.21 -4.31
CA PHE A 73 3.98 -9.28 -3.34
C PHE A 73 2.64 -9.95 -3.63
N THR A 74 2.53 -11.21 -3.18
CA THR A 74 1.27 -11.96 -3.13
C THR A 74 1.18 -12.69 -1.79
N LEU A 75 0.03 -12.59 -1.13
CA LEU A 75 -0.28 -13.21 0.15
C LEU A 75 -1.49 -14.13 0.00
N ASP A 76 -1.36 -15.37 0.46
CA ASP A 76 -2.47 -16.31 0.65
C ASP A 76 -2.97 -16.18 2.08
N LEU A 77 -4.21 -15.73 2.25
CA LEU A 77 -4.85 -15.54 3.56
C LEU A 77 -5.71 -16.75 3.98
N GLY A 78 -5.68 -17.84 3.22
CA GLY A 78 -6.51 -19.01 3.46
C GLY A 78 -7.99 -18.65 3.48
N SER A 79 -8.75 -19.13 4.46
CA SER A 79 -10.18 -18.85 4.56
C SER A 79 -10.52 -17.55 5.30
N TYR A 80 -9.54 -16.67 5.55
CA TYR A 80 -9.77 -15.43 6.29
C TYR A 80 -10.78 -14.52 5.58
N ALA A 81 -11.65 -13.89 6.39
CA ALA A 81 -12.58 -12.86 5.97
C ALA A 81 -12.61 -11.75 7.02
N GLY A 82 -12.70 -10.51 6.57
CA GLY A 82 -12.62 -9.32 7.42
C GLY A 82 -11.52 -8.37 6.97
N ALA A 83 -11.39 -7.24 7.66
CA ALA A 83 -10.42 -6.20 7.33
C ALA A 83 -8.98 -6.67 7.61
N VAL A 84 -8.02 -6.11 6.87
CA VAL A 84 -6.60 -6.50 6.93
C VAL A 84 -5.73 -5.26 7.05
N MET A 85 -4.76 -5.31 7.95
CA MET A 85 -3.65 -4.36 7.99
C MET A 85 -2.42 -5.00 7.35
N LEU A 86 -1.92 -4.40 6.28
CA LEU A 86 -0.66 -4.76 5.64
C LEU A 86 0.47 -3.95 6.26
N GLN A 87 1.63 -4.58 6.46
CA GLN A 87 2.83 -3.95 6.97
C GLN A 87 4.05 -4.43 6.18
N VAL A 88 4.83 -3.49 5.66
CA VAL A 88 6.09 -3.70 4.95
C VAL A 88 7.23 -3.26 5.86
N SER A 89 8.28 -4.09 5.96
CA SER A 89 9.48 -3.77 6.73
C SER A 89 10.73 -4.33 6.06
N GLY A 90 11.87 -3.65 6.26
CA GLY A 90 13.15 -4.04 5.66
C GLY A 90 13.21 -3.79 4.15
N GLY A 91 14.08 -4.51 3.46
CA GLY A 91 14.32 -4.30 2.03
C GLY A 91 15.08 -3.02 1.71
N SER A 92 15.21 -2.74 0.41
CA SER A 92 15.90 -1.57 -0.12
C SER A 92 15.18 -1.01 -1.32
N TYR A 93 15.29 0.30 -1.51
CA TYR A 93 14.62 1.02 -2.59
C TYR A 93 15.57 2.06 -3.19
N LEU A 94 15.26 2.50 -4.40
CA LEU A 94 15.92 3.66 -5.01
C LEU A 94 15.23 4.92 -4.49
N ASP A 95 15.92 5.73 -3.72
CA ASP A 95 15.36 6.96 -3.17
C ASP A 95 15.25 8.05 -4.25
N ASP A 96 14.08 8.66 -4.36
CA ASP A 96 13.76 9.63 -5.41
C ASP A 96 14.70 10.84 -5.39
N ALA A 97 14.84 11.51 -4.25
CA ALA A 97 15.56 12.76 -4.14
C ALA A 97 17.09 12.60 -4.21
N THR A 98 17.64 11.55 -3.62
CA THR A 98 19.09 11.31 -3.62
C THR A 98 19.54 10.54 -4.86
N GLY A 99 18.67 9.71 -5.45
CA GLY A 99 19.02 8.78 -6.52
C GLY A 99 19.92 7.64 -6.08
N ALA A 100 20.05 7.39 -4.77
CA ALA A 100 20.83 6.30 -4.21
C ALA A 100 19.92 5.13 -3.82
N THR A 101 20.39 3.91 -4.03
CA THR A 101 19.77 2.73 -3.43
C THR A 101 20.11 2.70 -1.94
N THR A 102 19.08 2.72 -1.10
CA THR A 102 19.22 2.74 0.36
C THR A 102 18.35 1.65 0.99
N PRO A 103 18.81 0.99 2.07
CA PRO A 103 17.93 0.13 2.85
C PRO A 103 16.83 0.97 3.52
N MET A 104 15.64 0.39 3.74
CA MET A 104 14.68 1.02 4.65
C MET A 104 15.30 1.19 6.04
N ALA A 105 15.03 2.32 6.68
CA ALA A 105 15.55 2.64 8.00
C ALA A 105 15.09 1.58 9.01
N SER A 106 15.98 1.21 9.94
CA SER A 106 15.64 0.25 10.98
C SER A 106 14.48 0.76 11.83
N GLY A 107 13.45 -0.07 12.01
CA GLY A 107 12.24 0.29 12.76
C GLY A 107 11.19 1.07 11.96
N THR A 108 11.52 1.57 10.75
CA THR A 108 10.51 2.13 9.84
C THR A 108 9.69 1.02 9.22
N VAL A 109 8.39 1.25 9.12
CA VAL A 109 7.45 0.40 8.40
C VAL A 109 6.61 1.26 7.46
N MET A 110 6.18 0.68 6.34
CA MET A 110 5.05 1.20 5.57
C MET A 110 3.83 0.31 5.80
N THR A 111 2.64 0.89 5.78
CA THR A 111 1.40 0.17 6.08
C THR A 111 0.30 0.55 5.12
N ALA A 112 -0.69 -0.32 5.02
CA ALA A 112 -1.96 -0.06 4.36
C ALA A 112 -3.08 -0.77 5.11
N VAL A 113 -4.28 -0.20 5.08
CA VAL A 113 -5.48 -0.82 5.66
C VAL A 113 -6.49 -1.09 4.57
N VAL A 114 -6.89 -2.35 4.47
CA VAL A 114 -7.84 -2.87 3.50
C VAL A 114 -9.14 -3.15 4.24
N GLN A 115 -10.25 -2.64 3.70
CA GLN A 115 -11.60 -2.96 4.21
C GLN A 115 -11.87 -4.46 4.13
N SER A 116 -12.94 -4.91 4.79
CA SER A 116 -13.30 -6.31 4.86
C SER A 116 -13.38 -7.00 3.50
N ILE A 117 -12.53 -8.02 3.32
CA ILE A 117 -12.64 -8.97 2.22
C ILE A 117 -13.55 -10.13 2.62
N GLY A 118 -14.38 -10.61 1.70
CA GLY A 118 -15.16 -11.83 1.89
C GLY A 118 -14.27 -13.07 1.85
N ALA A 119 -14.73 -14.17 2.45
CA ALA A 119 -14.03 -15.45 2.35
C ALA A 119 -13.94 -15.88 0.88
N GLY A 120 -12.74 -16.20 0.40
CA GLY A 120 -12.49 -16.49 -1.00
C GLY A 120 -12.34 -15.26 -1.90
N GLY A 121 -12.26 -14.07 -1.30
CA GLY A 121 -12.04 -12.82 -2.02
C GLY A 121 -10.57 -12.67 -2.43
N ALA A 122 -10.34 -12.30 -3.69
CA ALA A 122 -9.03 -11.88 -4.17
C ALA A 122 -9.04 -10.36 -4.38
N LEU A 123 -8.05 -9.66 -3.82
CA LEU A 123 -7.83 -8.24 -4.07
C LEU A 123 -6.41 -8.05 -4.62
N GLU A 124 -6.31 -7.40 -5.76
CA GLU A 124 -5.04 -7.17 -6.46
C GLU A 124 -4.79 -5.68 -6.67
N GLY A 125 -3.53 -5.31 -6.94
CA GLY A 125 -3.17 -3.93 -7.26
C GLY A 125 -3.12 -3.00 -6.06
N ILE A 126 -3.00 -3.53 -4.84
CA ILE A 126 -2.86 -2.73 -3.62
C ILE A 126 -1.50 -2.02 -3.63
N GLN A 127 -1.48 -0.72 -3.37
CA GLN A 127 -0.27 0.05 -3.17
C GLN A 127 -0.02 0.21 -1.67
N ILE A 128 1.13 -0.25 -1.18
CA ILE A 128 1.62 0.04 0.18
C ILE A 128 2.68 1.12 0.04
N THR A 129 2.35 2.34 0.49
CA THR A 129 3.16 3.53 0.29
C THR A 129 3.26 4.35 1.59
N PRO A 130 4.12 5.39 1.65
CA PRO A 130 4.09 6.36 2.74
C PRO A 130 2.69 6.98 2.94
N VAL A 131 1.91 7.19 1.87
CA VAL A 131 0.58 7.81 1.95
C VAL A 131 -0.48 6.87 2.51
N THR A 132 -0.49 5.60 2.12
CA THR A 132 -1.37 4.61 2.77
C THR A 132 -0.98 4.37 4.22
N SER A 133 0.30 4.60 4.56
CA SER A 133 0.78 4.50 5.94
C SER A 133 0.18 5.61 6.81
N MET A 134 0.13 6.84 6.31
CA MET A 134 -0.58 7.94 6.95
C MET A 134 -2.07 7.63 7.12
N ALA A 135 -2.74 7.11 6.07
CA ALA A 135 -4.15 6.74 6.15
C ALA A 135 -4.41 5.66 7.21
N GLN A 136 -3.50 4.69 7.36
CA GLN A 136 -3.60 3.66 8.40
C GLN A 136 -3.54 4.27 9.81
N VAL A 137 -2.56 5.14 10.08
CA VAL A 137 -2.40 5.73 11.42
C VAL A 137 -3.55 6.68 11.73
N TYR A 138 -4.03 7.44 10.74
CA TYR A 138 -5.23 8.26 10.90
C TYR A 138 -6.46 7.40 11.26
N ALA A 139 -6.74 6.33 10.52
CA ALA A 139 -7.83 5.40 10.85
C ALA A 139 -7.69 4.77 12.24
N GLN A 140 -6.46 4.49 12.67
CA GLN A 140 -6.18 3.96 14.02
C GLN A 140 -6.43 5.00 15.11
N GLY A 141 -6.19 6.29 14.86
CA GLY A 141 -6.45 7.39 15.78
C GLY A 141 -7.94 7.74 15.92
N MET A 142 -8.78 7.36 14.96
CA MET A 142 -10.22 7.58 15.01
C MET A 142 -10.91 6.76 16.12
N SER A 143 -12.03 7.27 16.62
CA SER A 143 -12.85 6.54 17.59
C SER A 143 -13.26 5.17 17.05
N GLY A 144 -12.97 4.11 17.81
CA GLY A 144 -13.21 2.73 17.41
C GLY A 144 -12.09 2.11 16.56
N GLY A 145 -11.03 2.86 16.25
CA GLY A 145 -9.86 2.39 15.51
C GLY A 145 -10.16 2.03 14.06
N MET A 146 -9.42 1.08 13.50
CA MET A 146 -9.48 0.67 12.09
C MET A 146 -10.75 -0.16 11.75
N THR A 147 -11.93 0.41 11.93
CA THR A 147 -13.19 -0.13 11.39
C THR A 147 -13.27 0.11 9.88
N ASP A 148 -14.09 -0.65 9.15
CA ASP A 148 -14.27 -0.43 7.69
C ASP A 148 -14.64 1.02 7.36
N ALA A 149 -15.51 1.64 8.15
CA ALA A 149 -15.90 3.04 7.99
C ALA A 149 -14.72 4.01 8.19
N ASN A 150 -13.90 3.79 9.22
CA ASN A 150 -12.73 4.62 9.47
C ASN A 150 -11.62 4.39 8.44
N ILE A 151 -11.44 3.16 7.96
CA ILE A 151 -10.53 2.82 6.87
C ILE A 151 -10.94 3.54 5.58
N ALA A 152 -12.23 3.49 5.22
CA ALA A 152 -12.75 4.20 4.05
C ALA A 152 -12.56 5.72 4.18
N THR A 153 -12.88 6.27 5.37
CA THR A 153 -12.75 7.70 5.66
C THR A 153 -11.30 8.16 5.55
N ALA A 154 -10.36 7.44 6.17
CA ALA A 154 -8.95 7.84 6.16
C ALA A 154 -8.32 7.72 4.76
N ASN A 155 -8.62 6.65 4.01
CA ASN A 155 -8.16 6.54 2.62
C ASN A 155 -8.70 7.68 1.74
N ALA A 156 -9.96 8.06 1.91
CA ALA A 156 -10.57 9.18 1.19
C ALA A 156 -9.94 10.53 1.60
N ALA A 157 -9.76 10.77 2.90
CA ALA A 157 -9.15 11.98 3.45
C ALA A 157 -7.75 12.22 2.87
N LEU A 158 -6.85 11.23 3.00
CA LEU A 158 -5.48 11.34 2.50
C LEU A 158 -5.43 11.41 0.97
N GLY A 159 -6.27 10.65 0.28
CA GLY A 159 -6.39 10.72 -1.18
C GLY A 159 -6.81 12.12 -1.66
N ASN A 160 -7.80 12.72 -0.99
CA ASN A 160 -8.27 14.08 -1.30
C ASN A 160 -7.22 15.14 -0.96
N TYR A 161 -6.60 15.04 0.23
CA TYR A 161 -5.60 16.00 0.71
C TYR A 161 -4.42 16.14 -0.26
N PHE A 162 -3.98 15.02 -0.85
CA PHE A 162 -2.86 14.99 -1.79
C PHE A 162 -3.29 15.07 -3.27
N GLY A 163 -4.57 15.33 -3.56
CA GLY A 163 -5.05 15.41 -4.94
C GLY A 163 -4.89 14.10 -5.70
N ILE A 164 -4.87 12.96 -5.01
CA ILE A 164 -4.90 11.60 -5.59
C ILE A 164 -6.37 11.30 -5.94
N THR A 165 -7.01 12.27 -6.59
CA THR A 165 -8.46 12.33 -6.84
C THR A 165 -8.73 12.01 -8.30
N GLY A 166 -8.72 10.72 -8.59
CA GLY A 166 -9.39 10.08 -9.73
C GLY A 166 -10.24 8.88 -9.31
N SER A 167 -10.06 8.45 -8.06
CA SER A 167 -10.68 7.28 -7.46
C SER A 167 -10.72 7.56 -5.96
N SER A 168 -11.82 7.29 -5.26
CA SER A 168 -11.88 7.22 -3.78
C SER A 168 -11.07 6.02 -3.24
N ASP A 169 -9.94 5.77 -3.87
CA ASP A 169 -9.23 4.50 -3.91
C ASP A 169 -7.73 4.78 -3.95
N LEU A 170 -7.25 5.30 -2.82
CA LEU A 170 -5.83 5.47 -2.54
C LEU A 170 -5.06 4.14 -2.67
N LEU A 171 -5.72 3.01 -2.40
CA LEU A 171 -5.12 1.69 -2.42
C LEU A 171 -4.83 1.19 -3.84
N HIS A 172 -5.65 1.53 -4.84
CA HIS A 172 -5.45 1.04 -6.21
C HIS A 172 -4.96 2.10 -7.19
N THR A 173 -4.78 3.34 -6.74
CA THR A 173 -4.13 4.36 -7.58
C THR A 173 -2.64 4.10 -7.63
N VAL A 174 -2.15 3.67 -8.80
CA VAL A 174 -0.71 3.39 -9.00
C VAL A 174 0.04 4.72 -9.13
N PRO A 175 1.04 5.01 -8.28
CA PRO A 175 1.90 6.18 -8.42
C PRO A 175 2.82 6.05 -9.64
N ILE A 176 3.17 7.18 -10.27
CA ILE A 176 4.29 7.19 -11.22
C ILE A 176 5.61 6.95 -10.47
N ASP A 177 6.58 6.36 -11.14
CA ASP A 177 7.98 6.42 -10.73
C ASP A 177 8.59 7.70 -11.30
N PRO A 178 8.90 8.73 -10.48
CA PRO A 178 9.37 10.01 -10.98
C PRO A 178 10.77 9.92 -11.62
N ARG A 179 11.48 8.81 -11.42
CA ARG A 179 12.81 8.51 -11.95
C ARG A 179 12.76 7.69 -13.24
N ASP A 180 11.61 7.16 -13.61
CA ASP A 180 11.41 6.53 -14.91
C ASP A 180 11.11 7.59 -15.99
N GLY A 181 11.80 7.47 -17.11
CA GLY A 181 11.81 8.46 -18.18
C GLY A 181 10.43 8.62 -18.82
N GLY A 182 9.80 9.80 -18.64
CA GLY A 182 8.49 10.08 -19.25
C GLY A 182 7.29 9.43 -18.54
N SER A 183 7.48 8.83 -17.36
CA SER A 183 6.43 8.14 -16.59
C SER A 183 5.22 9.02 -16.24
N GLY A 184 5.37 10.35 -16.24
CA GLY A 184 4.30 11.30 -15.99
C GLY A 184 3.52 11.75 -17.23
N ILE A 185 3.88 11.27 -18.42
CA ILE A 185 3.27 11.69 -19.68
C ILE A 185 2.07 10.80 -20.01
N GLY A 186 0.89 11.41 -20.20
CA GLY A 186 -0.32 10.71 -20.66
C GLY A 186 -0.97 9.79 -19.62
N VAL A 187 -0.55 9.86 -18.35
CA VAL A 187 -1.14 9.13 -17.23
C VAL A 187 -2.12 10.01 -16.44
N PRO A 188 -3.02 9.42 -15.62
CA PRO A 188 -3.93 10.20 -14.79
C PRO A 188 -3.19 11.15 -13.84
N GLN A 189 -3.72 12.36 -13.65
CA GLN A 189 -3.12 13.34 -12.73
C GLN A 189 -3.03 12.82 -11.29
N ALA A 190 -3.95 11.93 -10.88
CA ALA A 190 -3.89 11.29 -9.57
C ALA A 190 -2.60 10.44 -9.40
N SER A 191 -2.19 9.69 -10.43
CA SER A 191 -0.94 8.92 -10.43
C SER A 191 0.29 9.84 -10.38
N VAL A 192 0.24 10.96 -11.10
CA VAL A 192 1.29 12.00 -11.07
C VAL A 192 1.42 12.60 -9.67
N ASN A 193 0.30 13.04 -9.10
CA ASN A 193 0.24 13.63 -7.77
C ASN A 193 0.79 12.66 -6.71
N TYR A 194 0.40 11.39 -6.80
CA TYR A 194 0.86 10.36 -5.86
C TYR A 194 2.38 10.17 -5.90
N GLY A 195 2.95 9.94 -7.09
CA GLY A 195 4.40 9.81 -7.24
C GLY A 195 5.15 11.06 -6.76
N MET A 196 4.66 12.25 -7.13
CA MET A 196 5.30 13.52 -6.76
C MET A 196 5.19 13.85 -5.27
N VAL A 197 4.15 13.40 -4.58
CA VAL A 197 4.04 13.54 -3.12
C VAL A 197 5.09 12.69 -2.41
N MET A 198 5.28 11.43 -2.83
CA MET A 198 6.33 10.58 -2.26
C MET A 198 7.72 11.15 -2.54
N ALA A 199 7.97 11.60 -3.77
CA ALA A 199 9.21 12.28 -4.14
C ALA A 199 9.46 13.55 -3.31
N ALA A 200 8.40 14.31 -3.01
CA ALA A 200 8.48 15.49 -2.15
C ALA A 200 8.81 15.12 -0.70
N MET A 201 8.30 14.01 -0.16
CA MET A 201 8.66 13.52 1.18
C MET A 201 10.13 13.12 1.23
N SER A 202 10.62 12.40 0.21
CA SER A 202 12.04 12.09 0.05
C SER A 202 12.90 13.36 -0.06
N GLN A 203 12.48 14.34 -0.86
CA GLN A 203 13.18 15.62 -1.00
C GLN A 203 13.18 16.43 0.30
N TYR A 204 12.10 16.39 1.07
CA TYR A 204 12.03 16.99 2.40
C TYR A 204 13.02 16.31 3.35
N ALA A 205 13.07 14.98 3.38
CA ALA A 205 14.03 14.23 4.19
C ALA A 205 15.49 14.59 3.86
N ASN A 206 15.81 14.66 2.57
CA ASN A 206 17.13 15.07 2.09
C ASN A 206 17.46 16.51 2.52
N ALA A 207 16.50 17.44 2.41
CA ALA A 207 16.69 18.82 2.87
C ALA A 207 16.88 18.95 4.39
N GLN A 208 16.29 18.03 5.18
CA GLN A 208 16.54 17.95 6.62
C GLN A 208 17.86 17.23 6.98
N GLY A 209 18.61 16.74 5.99
CA GLY A 209 19.89 16.04 6.20
C GLY A 209 19.74 14.66 6.83
N LEU A 210 18.59 14.00 6.67
CA LEU A 210 18.40 12.64 7.16
C LEU A 210 19.32 11.66 6.40
N THR A 211 20.10 10.88 7.14
CA THR A 211 20.98 9.85 6.54
C THR A 211 20.21 8.75 5.84
N ASN A 212 19.01 8.42 6.34
CA ASN A 212 18.11 7.48 5.71
C ASN A 212 16.76 8.17 5.42
N PRO A 213 16.43 8.42 4.13
CA PRO A 213 15.22 9.16 3.77
C PRO A 213 13.93 8.53 4.30
N SER A 214 13.80 7.20 4.29
CA SER A 214 12.60 6.49 4.78
C SER A 214 12.30 6.73 6.26
N ALA A 215 13.25 7.23 7.05
CA ALA A 215 12.99 7.62 8.44
C ALA A 215 11.97 8.77 8.55
N VAL A 216 11.75 9.54 7.48
CA VAL A 216 10.72 10.59 7.43
C VAL A 216 9.30 10.02 7.40
N ILE A 217 9.12 8.79 6.90
CA ILE A 217 7.79 8.16 6.75
C ILE A 217 7.11 8.07 8.11
N THR A 218 7.83 7.62 9.14
CA THR A 218 7.29 7.55 10.51
C THR A 218 6.90 8.92 11.06
N ALA A 219 7.60 10.00 10.68
CA ALA A 219 7.24 11.34 11.09
C ALA A 219 5.93 11.78 10.43
N TYR A 220 5.78 11.60 9.12
CA TYR A 220 4.53 11.88 8.41
C TYR A 220 3.36 11.02 8.90
N MET A 221 3.59 9.75 9.23
CA MET A 221 2.59 8.88 9.86
C MET A 221 2.10 9.43 11.20
N ASN A 222 3.03 9.88 12.05
CA ASN A 222 2.69 10.44 13.36
C ASN A 222 1.94 11.77 13.22
N ASP A 223 2.37 12.63 12.29
CA ASP A 223 1.74 13.92 11.98
C ASP A 223 0.29 13.74 11.49
N ALA A 224 0.05 12.77 10.59
CA ALA A 224 -1.29 12.45 10.12
C ALA A 224 -2.21 11.84 11.19
N GLY A 225 -1.64 11.31 12.28
CA GLY A 225 -2.34 10.46 13.22
C GLY A 225 -3.46 11.13 14.00
N ASP A 226 -3.37 12.45 14.21
CA ASP A 226 -4.41 13.24 14.88
C ASP A 226 -5.37 13.94 13.91
N GLY A 227 -5.23 13.68 12.60
CA GLY A 227 -6.04 14.28 11.55
C GLY A 227 -5.56 15.65 11.08
N VAL A 228 -4.42 16.15 11.55
CA VAL A 228 -3.90 17.47 11.15
C VAL A 228 -2.40 17.42 10.87
N MET A 229 -2.00 17.66 9.63
CA MET A 229 -0.60 17.75 9.17
C MET A 229 0.07 19.06 9.64
N ASN A 230 0.44 19.16 10.92
CA ASN A 230 0.92 20.38 11.58
C ASN A 230 2.24 20.20 12.36
N GLY A 231 2.96 19.11 12.12
CA GLY A 231 4.18 18.72 12.84
C GLY A 231 3.95 18.24 14.27
N LEU A 232 2.69 18.03 14.69
CA LEU A 232 2.31 17.55 16.02
C LEU A 232 1.50 16.26 15.89
N ASN A 233 1.44 15.51 16.99
CA ASN A 233 0.52 14.40 17.14
C ASN A 233 -0.15 14.53 18.51
N SER A 234 -1.43 14.84 18.53
CA SER A 234 -2.21 15.08 19.75
C SER A 234 -1.57 16.15 20.63
N GLY A 235 -0.99 17.18 20.00
CA GLY A 235 -0.29 18.29 20.65
C GLY A 235 1.16 18.02 21.04
N ALA A 236 1.66 16.79 20.90
CA ALA A 236 3.08 16.47 21.11
C ALA A 236 3.88 16.71 19.82
N GLN A 237 5.07 17.28 19.94
CA GLN A 237 5.95 17.53 18.80
C GLN A 237 6.36 16.22 18.10
N VAL A 238 6.14 16.13 16.79
CA VAL A 238 6.64 15.01 15.99
C VAL A 238 8.14 15.18 15.77
N MET A 239 8.88 14.09 15.94
CA MET A 239 10.32 14.05 15.79
C MET A 239 10.72 13.24 14.54
N MET A 240 11.77 13.67 13.85
CA MET A 240 12.30 13.05 12.63
C MET A 240 13.59 12.26 12.90
N GLY A 241 13.84 11.24 12.08
CA GLY A 241 15.15 10.56 12.01
C GLY A 241 15.43 9.50 13.06
N GLY A 242 14.59 8.45 13.17
CA GLY A 242 14.96 7.18 13.83
C GLY A 242 15.58 7.30 15.23
N GLY A 243 15.00 8.13 16.11
CA GLY A 243 15.56 8.45 17.43
C GLY A 243 15.43 9.92 17.85
N GLY A 244 14.89 10.78 16.97
CA GLY A 244 14.51 12.16 17.29
C GLY A 244 15.60 13.20 17.07
N MET A 245 16.25 13.14 15.91
CA MET A 245 17.36 14.02 15.52
C MET A 245 16.93 15.48 15.30
N ALA A 246 15.67 15.71 14.92
CA ALA A 246 15.11 17.05 14.73
C ALA A 246 13.59 17.05 14.95
N ALA A 247 13.03 18.18 15.36
CA ALA A 247 11.59 18.40 15.40
C ALA A 247 11.06 18.62 13.97
N MET A 248 9.98 17.94 13.61
CA MET A 248 9.29 18.14 12.33
C MET A 248 8.71 19.57 12.29
N SER A 249 8.93 20.28 11.19
CA SER A 249 8.35 21.61 11.01
C SER A 249 6.83 21.54 11.05
N ALA A 250 6.18 22.57 11.61
CA ALA A 250 4.72 22.68 11.58
C ALA A 250 4.14 22.80 10.15
N PHE A 251 5.00 23.07 9.17
CA PHE A 251 4.63 23.17 7.77
C PHE A 251 5.07 21.96 6.94
N ALA A 252 5.64 20.93 7.57
CA ALA A 252 6.24 19.80 6.86
C ALA A 252 5.25 19.10 5.92
N GLY A 253 4.00 18.89 6.33
CA GLY A 253 2.92 18.34 5.49
C GLY A 253 2.07 19.35 4.71
N THR A 254 2.44 20.64 4.72
CA THR A 254 1.72 21.73 4.02
C THR A 254 2.67 22.49 3.08
N SER A 255 2.97 23.76 3.35
CA SER A 255 3.82 24.61 2.50
C SER A 255 5.28 24.13 2.43
N GLY A 256 5.75 23.42 3.45
CA GLY A 256 7.04 22.74 3.45
C GLY A 256 7.09 21.60 2.43
N LEU A 257 6.04 20.78 2.35
CA LEU A 257 5.91 19.74 1.33
C LEU A 257 5.79 20.35 -0.07
N ALA A 258 5.01 21.42 -0.23
CA ALA A 258 4.91 22.15 -1.51
C ALA A 258 6.27 22.67 -1.99
N SER A 259 7.08 23.21 -1.07
CA SER A 259 8.44 23.68 -1.35
C SER A 259 9.38 22.53 -1.73
N ALA A 260 9.27 21.39 -1.03
CA ALA A 260 10.03 20.19 -1.37
C ALA A 260 9.62 19.62 -2.74
N MET A 261 8.33 19.61 -3.05
CA MET A 261 7.80 19.19 -4.36
C MET A 261 8.32 20.09 -5.48
N SER A 262 8.27 21.42 -5.30
CA SER A 262 8.83 22.37 -6.26
C SER A 262 10.32 22.12 -6.50
N SER A 263 11.07 21.89 -5.42
CA SER A 263 12.50 21.58 -5.47
C SER A 263 12.76 20.29 -6.26
N PHE A 264 12.03 19.22 -5.95
CA PHE A 264 12.17 17.93 -6.62
C PHE A 264 11.85 18.02 -8.12
N VAL A 265 10.72 18.64 -8.48
CA VAL A 265 10.28 18.79 -9.87
C VAL A 265 11.32 19.54 -10.72
N SER A 266 12.03 20.49 -10.14
CA SER A 266 13.11 21.24 -10.80
C SER A 266 14.47 20.53 -10.82
N SER A 267 14.60 19.40 -10.12
CA SER A 267 15.87 18.69 -9.95
C SER A 267 16.18 17.79 -11.14
N ALA A 268 17.45 17.40 -11.29
CA ALA A 268 17.88 16.40 -12.26
C ALA A 268 17.32 14.99 -11.99
N GLN A 269 16.71 14.79 -10.81
CA GLN A 269 16.18 13.50 -10.39
C GLN A 269 14.78 13.23 -10.93
N ASN A 270 14.05 14.29 -11.27
CA ASN A 270 12.80 14.18 -11.99
C ASN A 270 13.07 13.86 -13.46
N GLN A 271 12.85 12.59 -13.84
CA GLN A 271 12.96 12.09 -15.21
C GLN A 271 11.59 11.83 -15.86
N SER A 272 10.52 11.92 -15.07
CA SER A 272 9.14 11.63 -15.47
C SER A 272 8.55 12.53 -16.55
N GLY A 273 9.18 13.68 -16.81
CA GLY A 273 8.62 14.72 -17.69
C GLY A 273 7.55 15.60 -17.04
N VAL A 274 7.22 15.37 -15.76
CA VAL A 274 6.33 16.25 -14.99
C VAL A 274 6.98 17.61 -14.77
N THR A 275 6.18 18.67 -14.90
CA THR A 275 6.66 20.06 -14.81
C THR A 275 6.07 20.78 -13.60
N ALA A 276 6.71 21.89 -13.21
CA ALA A 276 6.19 22.73 -12.12
C ALA A 276 4.78 23.26 -12.43
N ALA A 277 4.49 23.55 -13.70
CA ALA A 277 3.17 23.98 -14.14
C ALA A 277 2.10 22.90 -13.91
N GLN A 278 2.43 21.63 -14.15
CA GLN A 278 1.51 20.51 -13.90
C GLN A 278 1.23 20.30 -12.41
N MET A 279 2.22 20.58 -11.54
CA MET A 279 2.08 20.43 -10.09
C MET A 279 1.54 21.69 -9.40
N GLN A 280 1.27 22.77 -10.14
CA GLN A 280 0.95 24.07 -9.56
C GLN A 280 -0.30 24.03 -8.68
N ASP A 281 -1.35 23.32 -9.10
CA ASP A 281 -2.60 23.24 -8.35
C ASP A 281 -2.39 22.53 -7.01
N LEU A 282 -1.72 21.37 -7.00
CA LEU A 282 -1.42 20.63 -5.77
C LEU A 282 -0.51 21.44 -4.84
N MET A 283 0.55 22.05 -5.36
CA MET A 283 1.44 22.89 -4.55
C MET A 283 0.71 24.10 -3.95
N SER A 284 -0.22 24.70 -4.68
CA SER A 284 -1.03 25.82 -4.18
C SER A 284 -2.00 25.38 -3.09
N ASN A 285 -2.63 24.21 -3.25
CA ASN A 285 -3.48 23.61 -2.23
C ASN A 285 -2.69 23.31 -0.95
N LEU A 286 -1.53 22.67 -1.07
CA LEU A 286 -0.66 22.39 0.09
C LEU A 286 -0.16 23.66 0.78
N THR A 287 0.14 24.71 0.01
CA THR A 287 0.62 25.99 0.56
C THR A 287 -0.46 26.74 1.32
N SER A 288 -1.72 26.63 0.90
CA SER A 288 -2.87 27.29 1.55
C SER A 288 -3.57 26.43 2.59
N SER A 289 -3.21 25.14 2.68
CA SER A 289 -3.77 24.18 3.63
C SER A 289 -3.48 24.57 5.07
N ASN A 290 -4.46 24.36 5.95
CA ASN A 290 -4.29 24.42 7.40
C ASN A 290 -3.90 23.05 8.00
N GLY A 291 -3.65 22.05 7.17
CA GLY A 291 -3.23 20.70 7.55
C GLY A 291 -4.37 19.71 7.81
N ALA A 292 -5.63 20.12 7.84
CA ALA A 292 -6.74 19.23 8.18
C ALA A 292 -6.99 18.14 7.11
N LEU A 293 -7.15 16.89 7.55
CA LEU A 293 -7.41 15.68 6.74
C LEU A 293 -8.91 15.36 6.63
#